data_AF-A0A3N4PJ91-F1
#
_entry.id   AF-A0A3N4PJ91-F1
#
_cell.length_a   1.000
_cell.length_b   1.000
_cell.length_c   1.000
_cell.angle_alpha   90.00
_cell.angle_beta   90.00
_cell.angle_gamma   90.00
#
_symmetry.space_group_name_H-M   'P 1'
#
loop_
_entity.id
_entity.type
_entity.pdbx_description
1 polymer ?
#
loop_
_entity_poly.entity_id
_entity_poly.type
_entity_poly.pdbx_seq_one_letter_code
_entity_poly.pdbx_strand_id
1 'polypeptide(L)'
;MRTTPDHRILVGGRDEPYYNPARRDKLLHHKTRQLTEDFRGHFPETSFLPEFSWTGTFGSTRDGLPYIGEYPRMPHTYFALGFGGNGITFSQIAAGIVCSLVQGKKHPDAALFSFNRFKG
;
A
#
# COMPACT_ATOMS: atom_id res chain seq x y z
N MET A 1 7.25 -15.29 -6.62
CA MET A 1 6.86 -14.70 -7.92
C MET A 1 5.34 -14.58 -7.96
N ARG A 2 4.78 -13.41 -8.29
CA ARG A 2 3.33 -13.22 -8.44
C ARG A 2 2.96 -13.33 -9.92
N THR A 3 2.21 -14.38 -10.27
CA THR A 3 1.76 -14.64 -11.64
C THR A 3 0.26 -14.44 -11.77
N THR A 4 -0.21 -14.47 -13.00
CA THR A 4 -1.63 -14.40 -13.37
C THR A 4 -1.99 -15.63 -14.21
N PRO A 5 -3.29 -16.02 -14.29
CA PRO A 5 -3.71 -17.19 -15.07
C PRO A 5 -3.37 -17.11 -16.57
N ASP A 6 -3.22 -15.92 -17.13
CA ASP A 6 -2.89 -15.69 -18.53
C ASP A 6 -1.38 -15.49 -18.77
N HIS A 7 -0.56 -16.16 -17.96
CA HIS A 7 0.90 -16.25 -18.11
C HIS A 7 1.67 -14.92 -17.99
N ARG A 8 1.09 -13.90 -17.32
CA ARG A 8 1.80 -12.65 -17.01
C ARG A 8 2.39 -12.68 -15.61
N ILE A 9 3.48 -11.93 -15.43
CA ILE A 9 4.21 -11.79 -14.17
C ILE A 9 4.11 -10.34 -13.71
N LEU A 10 3.77 -10.14 -12.43
CA LEU A 10 3.81 -8.82 -11.80
C LEU A 10 5.17 -8.62 -11.13
N VAL A 11 5.91 -7.63 -11.61
CA VAL A 11 7.20 -7.18 -11.06
C VAL A 11 7.03 -5.73 -10.60
N GLY A 12 7.54 -5.43 -9.41
CA GLY A 12 7.40 -4.10 -8.81
C GLY A 12 8.50 -3.80 -7.80
N GLY A 13 8.53 -2.57 -7.31
CA GLY A 13 9.56 -2.05 -6.42
C GLY A 13 10.21 -0.81 -7.02
N ARG A 14 11.50 -0.59 -6.69
CA ARG A 14 12.26 0.61 -7.06
C ARG A 14 11.55 1.88 -6.58
N ASP A 15 11.20 1.94 -5.30
CA ASP A 15 10.43 3.05 -4.72
C ASP A 15 11.23 4.36 -4.65
N GLU A 16 10.54 5.51 -4.68
CA GLU A 16 11.15 6.82 -4.40
C GLU A 16 10.80 7.27 -2.97
N PRO A 17 11.74 7.90 -2.25
CA PRO A 17 11.50 8.40 -0.90
C PRO A 17 10.77 9.76 -0.87
N TYR A 18 10.26 10.25 -2.00
CA TYR A 18 9.63 11.57 -2.11
C TYR A 18 8.27 11.53 -2.80
N TYR A 19 7.46 12.54 -2.50
CA TYR A 19 6.20 12.79 -3.19
C TYR A 19 6.35 13.91 -4.23
N ASN A 20 6.33 13.54 -5.51
CA ASN A 20 6.19 14.47 -6.62
C ASN A 20 5.62 13.72 -7.84
N PRO A 21 4.31 13.87 -8.14
CA PRO A 21 3.67 13.13 -9.24
C PRO A 21 4.35 13.34 -10.60
N ALA A 22 4.73 14.58 -10.93
CA ALA A 22 5.35 14.90 -12.21
C ALA A 22 6.75 14.26 -12.37
N ARG A 23 7.57 14.26 -11.31
CA ARG A 23 8.87 13.57 -11.33
C ARG A 23 8.68 12.05 -11.38
N ARG A 24 7.72 11.53 -10.62
CA ARG A 24 7.35 10.11 -10.57
C ARG A 24 6.94 9.59 -11.94
N ASP A 25 6.07 10.31 -12.66
CA ASP A 25 5.61 9.92 -13.99
C ASP A 25 6.75 9.91 -15.02
N LYS A 26 7.66 10.90 -14.95
CA LYS A 26 8.87 10.96 -15.80
C LYS A 26 9.80 9.76 -15.61
N LEU A 27 9.79 9.11 -14.45
CA LEU A 27 10.63 7.95 -14.16
C LEU A 27 10.05 6.62 -14.66
N LEU A 28 8.78 6.58 -15.05
CA LEU A 28 8.08 5.32 -15.35
C LEU A 28 8.82 4.45 -16.36
N HIS A 29 9.21 5.01 -17.51
CA HIS A 29 9.93 4.26 -18.55
C HIS A 29 11.33 3.82 -18.11
N HIS A 30 12.04 4.65 -17.35
CA HIS A 30 13.36 4.30 -16.83
C HIS A 30 13.27 3.14 -15.84
N LYS A 31 12.34 3.21 -14.88
CA LYS A 31 12.12 2.17 -13.88
C LYS A 31 11.59 0.88 -14.47
N THR A 32 10.77 0.95 -15.51
CA THR A 32 10.34 -0.23 -16.26
C THR A 32 11.54 -0.99 -16.82
N ARG A 33 12.53 -0.29 -17.38
CA ARG A 33 13.77 -0.93 -17.86
C ARG A 33 14.57 -1.55 -16.71
N GLN A 34 14.74 -0.83 -15.61
CA GLN A 34 15.45 -1.35 -14.44
C GLN A 34 14.78 -2.61 -13.87
N LEU A 35 13.46 -2.62 -13.71
CA LEU A 35 12.73 -3.80 -13.24
C LEU A 35 12.82 -4.98 -14.22
N THR A 36 12.90 -4.69 -15.52
CA THR A 36 13.10 -5.71 -16.56
C THR A 36 14.49 -6.34 -16.45
N GLU A 37 15.51 -5.51 -16.24
CA GLU A 37 16.90 -5.95 -16.02
C GLU A 37 17.02 -6.77 -14.73
N ASP A 38 16.42 -6.30 -13.63
CA ASP A 38 16.37 -7.03 -12.36
C ASP A 38 15.72 -8.41 -12.54
N PHE A 39 14.58 -8.46 -13.24
CA PHE A 39 13.90 -9.71 -13.50
C PHE A 39 14.78 -10.68 -14.32
N ARG A 40 15.39 -10.22 -15.41
CA ARG A 40 16.27 -11.04 -16.25
C ARG A 40 17.52 -11.52 -15.50
N GLY A 41 18.05 -10.71 -14.59
CA GLY A 41 19.16 -11.10 -13.72
C GLY A 41 18.81 -12.23 -12.76
N HIS A 42 17.58 -12.25 -12.24
CA HIS A 42 17.11 -13.30 -11.33
C HIS A 42 16.54 -14.53 -12.05
N PHE A 43 15.97 -14.37 -13.24
CA PHE A 43 15.28 -15.43 -13.99
C PHE A 43 15.74 -15.45 -15.46
N PRO A 44 17.02 -15.78 -15.73
CA PRO A 44 17.62 -15.65 -17.07
C PRO A 44 16.95 -16.55 -18.11
N GLU A 45 16.45 -17.72 -17.71
CA GLU A 45 15.79 -18.69 -18.60
C GLU A 45 14.34 -18.32 -18.93
N THR A 46 13.80 -17.26 -18.33
CA THR A 46 12.41 -16.84 -18.55
C THR A 46 12.36 -15.64 -19.49
N SER A 47 11.73 -15.81 -20.65
CA SER A 47 11.46 -14.70 -21.55
C SER A 47 10.56 -13.67 -20.87
N PHE A 48 11.01 -12.41 -20.81
CA PHE A 48 10.26 -11.34 -20.17
C PHE A 48 10.25 -10.08 -21.02
N LEU A 49 9.04 -9.63 -21.34
CA LEU A 49 8.74 -8.42 -22.11
C LEU A 49 7.72 -7.58 -21.34
N PRO A 50 8.00 -6.29 -21.06
CA PRO A 50 7.02 -5.42 -20.42
C PRO A 50 5.81 -5.17 -21.32
N GLU A 51 4.64 -5.62 -20.89
CA GLU A 51 3.37 -5.37 -21.58
C GLU A 51 2.66 -4.12 -21.03
N PHE A 52 2.65 -3.97 -19.70
CA PHE A 52 2.06 -2.84 -19.01
C PHE A 52 3.05 -2.25 -18.01
N SER A 53 2.95 -0.94 -17.80
CA SER A 53 3.76 -0.24 -16.81
C SER A 53 2.92 0.86 -16.17
N TRP A 54 2.89 0.86 -14.84
CA TRP A 54 2.19 1.86 -14.07
C TRP A 54 2.98 2.17 -12.80
N THR A 55 2.56 3.22 -12.11
CA THR A 55 3.18 3.66 -10.88
C THR A 55 2.13 4.33 -9.99
N GLY A 56 2.35 4.27 -8.69
CA GLY A 56 1.40 4.74 -7.67
C GLY A 56 2.10 5.55 -6.60
N THR A 57 1.31 6.15 -5.73
CA THR A 57 1.80 6.82 -4.52
C THR A 57 1.28 6.07 -3.31
N PHE A 58 2.15 5.83 -2.35
CA PHE A 58 1.78 5.25 -1.06
C PHE A 58 1.65 6.36 -0.01
N GLY A 59 0.54 6.35 0.71
CA GLY A 59 0.44 7.06 1.98
C GLY A 59 0.89 6.12 3.09
N SER A 60 1.94 6.50 3.82
CA SER A 60 2.45 5.77 4.98
C SER A 60 2.40 6.65 6.22
N THR A 61 2.45 6.01 7.38
CA THR A 61 2.54 6.65 8.69
C THR A 61 3.96 6.51 9.23
N ARG A 62 4.26 7.22 10.33
CA ARG A 62 5.60 7.21 10.95
C ARG A 62 6.08 5.83 11.40
N ASP A 63 5.18 4.99 11.89
CA ASP A 63 5.47 3.65 12.41
C ASP A 63 5.13 2.53 11.41
N GLY A 64 4.66 2.88 10.20
CA GLY A 64 4.25 1.92 9.18
C GLY A 64 2.91 1.24 9.44
N LEU A 65 2.24 1.51 10.57
CA LEU A 65 0.89 1.01 10.86
C LEU A 65 -0.18 2.00 10.37
N PRO A 66 -1.28 1.54 9.77
CA PRO A 66 -2.34 2.44 9.32
C PRO A 66 -3.01 3.16 10.50
N TYR A 67 -3.62 4.32 10.22
CA TYR A 67 -4.57 4.94 11.15
C TYR A 67 -5.98 4.46 10.83
N ILE A 68 -6.62 3.80 11.78
CA ILE A 68 -7.98 3.27 11.63
C ILE A 68 -8.83 3.64 12.84
N GLY A 69 -10.02 4.18 12.57
CA GLY A 69 -11.00 4.57 13.60
C GLY A 69 -11.33 6.06 13.56
N GLU A 70 -11.79 6.58 14.69
CA GLU A 70 -12.28 7.96 14.81
C GLU A 70 -11.14 8.96 15.01
N TYR A 71 -11.35 10.18 14.52
CA TYR A 71 -10.48 11.32 14.79
C TYR A 71 -11.21 12.33 15.70
N PRO A 72 -10.69 12.69 16.89
CA PRO A 72 -11.44 13.46 17.88
C PRO A 72 -12.02 14.80 17.42
N ARG A 73 -11.41 15.43 16.41
CA ARG A 73 -11.89 16.72 15.86
C ARG A 73 -13.00 16.55 14.81
N MET A 74 -13.39 15.32 14.48
CA MET A 74 -14.37 14.97 13.46
C MET A 74 -15.30 13.87 13.97
N PRO A 75 -16.32 14.21 14.79
CA PRO A 75 -17.23 13.23 15.36
C PRO A 75 -18.00 12.48 14.26
N HIS A 76 -18.41 11.24 14.56
CA HIS A 76 -19.13 10.35 13.64
C HIS A 76 -18.43 10.13 12.28
N THR A 77 -17.11 10.32 12.23
CA THR A 77 -16.29 10.11 11.04
C THR A 77 -15.24 9.05 11.32
N TYR A 78 -15.16 8.05 10.44
CA TYR A 78 -14.22 6.94 10.53
C TYR A 78 -13.21 7.02 9.39
N PHE A 79 -11.93 6.83 9.74
CA PHE A 79 -10.83 6.87 8.80
C PHE A 79 -10.17 5.51 8.69
N ALA A 80 -9.61 5.24 7.52
CA ALA A 80 -8.76 4.10 7.26
C ALA A 80 -7.66 4.56 6.28
N LEU A 81 -6.56 5.04 6.83
CA LEU A 81 -5.54 5.82 6.10
C LEU A 81 -4.13 5.27 6.35
N GLY A 82 -3.21 5.61 5.44
CA GLY A 82 -1.79 5.38 5.68
C GLY A 82 -1.36 3.91 5.56
N PHE A 83 -1.98 3.16 4.65
CA PHE A 83 -1.79 1.71 4.52
C PHE A 83 -0.43 1.29 3.95
N GLY A 84 0.39 2.23 3.48
CA GLY A 84 1.63 1.94 2.77
C GLY A 84 1.40 1.02 1.56
N GLY A 85 2.34 0.11 1.32
CA GLY A 85 2.23 -0.94 0.30
C GLY A 85 1.32 -2.12 0.70
N ASN A 86 0.71 -2.08 1.89
CA ASN A 86 -0.01 -3.22 2.49
C ASN A 86 -1.53 -3.03 2.50
N GLY A 87 -2.06 -2.20 1.59
CA GLY A 87 -3.48 -1.84 1.55
C GLY A 87 -4.44 -3.03 1.43
N ILE A 88 -4.09 -4.06 0.67
CA ILE A 88 -4.92 -5.27 0.54
C ILE A 88 -5.10 -5.92 1.91
N THR A 89 -4.01 -6.14 2.64
CA THR A 89 -4.04 -6.76 3.97
C THR A 89 -4.74 -5.88 5.00
N PHE A 90 -4.35 -4.61 5.11
CA PHE A 90 -4.92 -3.70 6.11
C PHE A 90 -6.37 -3.32 5.84
N SER A 91 -6.86 -3.42 4.60
CA SER A 91 -8.26 -3.15 4.29
C SER A 91 -9.23 -4.06 5.03
N GLN A 92 -8.87 -5.34 5.21
CA GLN A 92 -9.73 -6.29 5.93
C GLN A 92 -9.79 -5.98 7.43
N ILE A 93 -8.64 -5.67 8.04
CA ILE A 93 -8.56 -5.24 9.43
C ILE A 93 -9.36 -3.94 9.61
N ALA A 94 -9.22 -2.99 8.69
CA ALA A 94 -9.95 -1.73 8.75
C ALA A 94 -11.46 -1.93 8.63
N ALA A 95 -11.92 -2.80 7.73
CA ALA A 95 -13.33 -3.12 7.59
C ALA A 95 -13.92 -3.68 8.89
N GLY A 96 -13.21 -4.61 9.56
CA GLY A 96 -13.61 -5.17 10.84
C GLY A 96 -13.71 -4.12 11.95
N ILE A 97 -12.68 -3.27 12.09
CA ILE A 97 -12.66 -2.21 13.10
C ILE A 97 -13.78 -1.20 12.86
N VAL A 98 -13.89 -0.66 11.64
CA VAL A 98 -14.89 0.37 11.31
C VAL A 98 -16.30 -0.17 11.47
N CYS A 99 -16.57 -1.41 11.04
CA CYS A 99 -17.88 -2.04 11.22
C CYS A 99 -18.27 -2.14 12.70
N SER A 100 -17.34 -2.62 13.56
CA SER A 100 -17.58 -2.68 15.00
C SER A 100 -17.86 -1.31 15.60
N LEU A 101 -17.05 -0.29 15.26
CA LEU A 101 -17.21 1.06 15.79
C LEU A 101 -18.54 1.70 15.38
N VAL A 102 -18.95 1.57 14.12
CA VAL A 102 -20.26 2.05 13.63
C VAL A 102 -21.42 1.39 14.37
N GLN A 103 -21.26 0.13 14.79
CA GLN A 103 -22.26 -0.60 15.57
C GLN A 103 -22.19 -0.31 17.09
N GLY A 104 -21.34 0.61 17.53
CA GLY A 104 -21.11 0.89 18.95
C GLY A 104 -20.40 -0.24 19.70
N LYS A 105 -19.75 -1.17 18.99
CA LYS A 105 -19.01 -2.30 19.55
C LYS A 105 -17.51 -1.99 19.63
N LYS A 106 -16.82 -2.72 20.50
CA LYS A 106 -15.36 -2.69 20.58
C LYS A 106 -14.75 -3.70 19.60
N HIS A 107 -13.56 -3.39 19.07
CA HIS A 107 -12.73 -4.32 18.31
C HIS A 107 -11.39 -4.48 19.04
N PRO A 108 -10.85 -5.71 19.21
CA PRO A 108 -9.63 -5.96 19.98
C PRO A 108 -8.43 -5.15 19.47
N ASP A 109 -8.28 -5.05 18.14
CA ASP A 109 -7.14 -4.34 17.54
C ASP A 109 -7.33 -2.83 17.38
N ALA A 110 -8.49 -2.26 17.76
CA ALA A 110 -8.78 -0.84 17.49
C ALA A 110 -7.75 0.11 18.15
N ALA A 111 -7.27 -0.24 19.34
CA ALA A 111 -6.27 0.56 20.06
C ALA A 111 -4.93 0.62 19.29
N LEU A 112 -4.52 -0.47 18.65
CA LEU A 112 -3.27 -0.58 17.91
C LEU A 112 -3.24 0.38 16.71
N PHE A 113 -4.38 0.60 16.06
CA PHE A 113 -4.49 1.44 14.86
C PHE A 113 -5.04 2.85 15.14
N SER A 114 -5.38 3.15 16.38
CA SER A 114 -5.98 4.43 16.78
C SER A 114 -5.09 5.64 16.45
N PHE A 115 -5.73 6.78 16.14
CA PHE A 115 -5.05 8.08 16.03
C PHE A 115 -4.37 8.53 17.33
N ASN A 116 -4.77 7.97 18.47
CA ASN A 116 -4.18 8.28 19.77
C ASN A 116 -3.13 7.26 20.23
N ARG A 117 -2.72 6.29 19.39
CA ARG A 117 -1.80 5.20 19.79
C ARG A 117 -0.40 5.64 20.28
N PHE A 118 -0.03 6.89 20.04
CA PHE A 118 1.23 7.48 20.50
C PHE A 118 1.09 8.37 21.74
N LYS A 119 -0.13 8.57 22.23
CA LYS A 119 -0.38 9.31 23.46
C LYS A 119 -0.37 8.29 24.60
N GLY A 120 0.77 8.20 25.27
CA GLY A 120 0.89 7.66 26.63
C GLY A 120 0.65 8.75 27.65
#